data_AF-A0AAN9LQY7-F1
#
_entry.id   AF-A0AAN9LQY7-F1
#
_cell.length_a   1.000
_cell.length_b   1.000
_cell.length_c   1.000
_cell.angle_alpha   90.00
_cell.angle_beta   90.00
_cell.angle_gamma   90.00
#
_symmetry.space_group_name_H-M   'P 1'
#
loop_
_entity.id
_entity.type
_entity.pdbx_description
1 polymer ?
#
loop_
_entity_poly.entity_id
_entity_poly.type
_entity_poly.pdbx_seq_one_letter_code
_entity_poly.pdbx_strand_id
1 'polypeptide(L)'
;MCLDVLVTEKNESVVLFRERRGHFHNFSILDKAYKYASSSALKSSATQTSRIMAKVSLFVVSVVCIVALASAQSATNVRATYHLYQPEQHNWDLLAVSAFCATWDADKPLAWRSKYGWTAFCGPSGPQGQQACGKCLRVTNTRTNAQQTVRIVDQCSNGGLDLDIGVFQKLDTDGNGNAQGHLIVNYDFVDCGD
;
A
#
# COMPACT_ATOMS: atom_id res chain seq x y z
N MET A 1 0.72 2.90 45.10
CA MET A 1 1.37 4.23 45.11
C MET A 1 2.34 4.25 43.94
N CYS A 2 2.22 5.32 43.17
CA CYS A 2 3.05 5.90 42.11
C CYS A 2 4.06 5.03 41.33
N LEU A 3 3.82 5.02 40.01
CA LEU A 3 4.74 5.16 38.89
C LEU A 3 6.25 5.27 39.22
N ASP A 4 7.07 4.53 38.47
CA ASP A 4 8.01 5.11 37.49
C ASP A 4 8.55 3.98 36.59
N VAL A 5 8.18 4.01 35.31
CA VAL A 5 8.82 3.16 34.30
C VAL A 5 10.13 3.83 33.90
N LEU A 6 11.23 3.28 34.42
CA LEU A 6 12.59 3.65 34.09
C LEU A 6 12.87 3.39 32.61
N VAL A 7 13.31 4.45 31.93
CA VAL A 7 13.95 4.40 30.61
C VAL A 7 15.24 3.59 30.75
N THR A 8 15.31 2.44 30.08
CA THR A 8 16.50 1.59 30.09
C THR A 8 17.31 1.80 28.81
N GLU A 9 18.43 2.49 28.98
CA GLU A 9 19.52 2.54 28.01
C GLU A 9 20.28 1.20 28.07
N LYS A 10 20.52 0.58 26.90
CA LYS A 10 21.43 -0.58 26.73
C LYS A 10 20.99 -1.88 27.40
N ASN A 11 19.98 -2.51 26.81
CA ASN A 11 19.97 -3.90 26.34
C ASN A 11 20.76 -4.98 27.14
N GLU A 12 20.70 -4.96 28.47
CA GLU A 12 21.05 -6.10 29.32
C GLU A 12 19.94 -6.31 30.36
N SER A 13 19.06 -7.26 30.09
CA SER A 13 18.06 -7.73 31.05
C SER A 13 18.71 -8.75 31.98
N VAL A 14 19.24 -8.28 33.11
CA VAL A 14 19.75 -9.15 34.17
C VAL A 14 18.56 -9.66 35.00
N VAL A 15 18.17 -10.92 34.78
CA VAL A 15 17.13 -11.58 35.57
C VAL A 15 17.81 -12.32 36.73
N LEU A 16 17.58 -11.86 37.96
CA LEU A 16 18.06 -12.51 39.17
C LEU A 16 16.97 -13.42 39.74
N PHE A 17 17.24 -14.73 39.79
CA PHE A 17 16.44 -15.72 40.51
C PHE A 17 17.17 -16.17 41.78
N ARG A 18 16.41 -16.29 42.87
CA ARG A 18 16.86 -16.77 44.19
C ARG A 18 15.94 -17.92 44.62
N GLU A 19 16.49 -19.05 45.10
CA GLU A 19 16.27 -19.64 46.45
C GLU A 19 16.79 -21.11 46.58
N ARG A 20 17.61 -21.36 47.64
CA ARG A 20 17.86 -22.56 48.50
C ARG A 20 17.84 -24.00 47.89
N ARG A 21 18.71 -24.96 48.24
CA ARG A 21 19.42 -25.30 49.50
C ARG A 21 20.45 -26.43 49.18
N GLY A 22 21.62 -26.48 49.83
CA GLY A 22 22.44 -27.71 49.94
C GLY A 22 23.96 -27.54 50.02
N HIS A 23 24.52 -27.80 51.21
CA HIS A 23 25.86 -28.32 51.59
C HIS A 23 26.87 -28.69 50.46
N PHE A 24 28.20 -28.57 50.57
CA PHE A 24 29.16 -28.38 51.67
C PHE A 24 30.58 -28.17 51.06
N HIS A 25 31.49 -27.53 51.82
CA HIS A 25 32.97 -27.59 51.75
C HIS A 25 33.68 -26.97 50.52
N ASN A 26 34.88 -26.39 50.56
CA ASN A 26 35.81 -25.77 51.52
C ASN A 26 37.00 -25.27 50.64
N PHE A 27 37.94 -24.50 51.20
CA PHE A 27 39.24 -24.08 50.65
C PHE A 27 39.38 -22.72 49.92
N SER A 28 39.83 -21.75 50.73
CA SER A 28 41.06 -20.92 50.60
C SER A 28 41.37 -20.29 49.24
N ILE A 29 41.40 -18.96 49.12
CA ILE A 29 42.55 -18.06 49.42
C ILE A 29 43.78 -18.37 48.55
N LEU A 30 44.34 -17.31 47.94
CA LEU A 30 45.43 -17.21 46.92
C LEU A 30 44.81 -17.10 45.51
N ASP A 31 44.93 -16.02 44.72
CA ASP A 31 46.07 -15.14 44.51
C ASP A 31 45.63 -13.72 44.07
N LYS A 32 45.92 -12.73 44.92
CA LYS A 32 46.11 -11.34 44.49
C LYS A 32 47.55 -11.17 44.00
N ALA A 33 47.90 -11.63 42.79
CA ALA A 33 49.23 -11.33 42.26
C ALA A 33 49.41 -11.56 40.75
N TYR A 34 48.50 -11.18 39.86
CA TYR A 34 48.88 -11.04 38.43
C TYR A 34 48.11 -9.92 37.73
N LYS A 35 47.91 -8.83 38.46
CA LYS A 35 47.46 -7.55 37.92
C LYS A 35 48.73 -6.76 37.55
N TYR A 36 49.45 -7.10 36.47
CA TYR A 36 50.38 -6.21 35.73
C TYR A 36 51.23 -6.90 34.63
N ALA A 37 50.74 -7.90 33.90
CA ALA A 37 51.54 -8.46 32.78
C ALA A 37 50.69 -9.11 31.67
N SER A 38 49.82 -8.33 31.02
CA SER A 38 49.45 -8.60 29.61
C SER A 38 48.74 -7.38 29.01
N SER A 39 49.44 -6.25 28.99
CA SER A 39 48.96 -4.98 28.40
C SER A 39 49.13 -4.92 26.87
N SER A 40 49.37 -6.04 26.19
CA SER A 40 49.79 -6.02 24.78
C SER A 40 49.13 -7.07 23.87
N ALA A 41 48.24 -7.93 24.36
CA ALA A 41 47.71 -9.04 23.55
C ALA A 41 46.18 -9.17 23.47
N LEU A 42 45.39 -8.19 23.92
CA LEU A 42 43.92 -8.25 23.92
C LEU A 42 43.20 -7.01 23.34
N LYS A 43 43.89 -6.21 22.52
CA LYS A 43 43.28 -5.06 21.80
C LYS A 43 42.77 -5.39 20.39
N SER A 44 42.83 -6.65 19.95
CA SER A 44 42.57 -6.99 18.53
C SER A 44 41.32 -7.82 18.26
N SER A 45 40.51 -8.18 19.26
CA SER A 45 39.32 -9.04 19.02
C SER A 45 37.97 -8.37 19.33
N ALA A 46 37.96 -7.25 20.06
CA ALA A 46 36.72 -6.54 20.42
C ALA A 46 36.19 -5.59 19.33
N THR A 47 36.97 -5.29 18.29
CA THR A 47 36.62 -4.29 17.26
C THR A 47 36.00 -4.93 16.00
N GLN A 48 36.09 -6.26 15.86
CA GLN A 48 35.69 -6.96 14.63
C GLN A 48 34.30 -7.61 14.72
N THR A 49 33.79 -7.91 15.91
CA THR A 49 32.43 -8.44 16.14
C THR A 49 31.35 -7.36 16.18
N SER A 50 31.69 -6.12 16.58
CA SER A 50 30.74 -4.99 16.65
C SER A 50 30.28 -4.48 15.27
N ARG A 51 31.13 -4.59 14.24
CA ARG A 51 30.79 -4.14 12.87
C ARG A 51 29.83 -5.07 12.14
N ILE A 52 29.71 -6.33 12.57
CA ILE A 52 28.87 -7.33 11.92
C ILE A 52 27.44 -7.22 12.45
N MET A 53 27.24 -7.06 13.77
CA MET A 53 25.91 -6.86 14.35
C MET A 53 25.25 -5.54 13.92
N ALA A 54 26.02 -4.45 13.78
CA ALA A 54 25.51 -3.17 13.29
C ALA A 54 25.04 -3.24 11.82
N LYS A 55 25.77 -3.98 10.97
CA LYS A 55 25.40 -4.18 9.56
C LYS A 55 24.20 -5.11 9.41
N VAL A 56 24.15 -6.21 10.16
CA VAL A 56 23.00 -7.14 10.12
C VAL A 56 21.72 -6.46 10.62
N SER A 57 21.81 -5.63 11.68
CA SER A 57 20.67 -4.83 12.16
C SER A 57 20.18 -3.81 11.12
N LEU A 58 21.10 -3.13 10.44
CA LEU A 58 20.77 -2.16 9.38
C LEU A 58 20.11 -2.84 8.16
N PHE A 59 20.53 -4.05 7.81
CA PHE A 59 19.90 -4.83 6.73
C PHE A 59 18.51 -5.34 7.11
N VAL A 60 18.30 -5.79 8.34
CA VAL A 60 16.97 -6.26 8.80
C VAL A 60 15.96 -5.11 8.89
N VAL A 61 16.38 -3.92 9.35
CA VAL A 61 15.54 -2.70 9.32
C VAL A 61 15.29 -2.22 7.88
N SER A 62 16.25 -2.37 6.97
CA SER A 62 16.11 -1.99 5.56
C SER A 62 15.18 -2.92 4.77
N VAL A 63 15.14 -4.22 5.07
CA VAL A 63 14.29 -5.19 4.34
C VAL A 63 12.82 -5.06 4.75
N VAL A 64 12.52 -4.66 5.99
CA VAL A 64 11.14 -4.39 6.44
C VAL A 64 10.53 -3.15 5.74
N CYS A 65 11.35 -2.22 5.23
CA CYS A 65 10.88 -1.05 4.47
C CYS A 65 10.58 -1.30 2.98
N ILE A 66 10.98 -2.44 2.40
CA ILE A 66 10.89 -2.65 0.93
C ILE A 66 9.73 -3.59 0.53
N VAL A 67 8.95 -4.09 1.49
CA VAL A 67 7.66 -4.71 1.12
C VAL A 67 6.65 -3.59 0.88
N ALA A 68 6.77 -2.94 -0.27
CA ALA A 68 5.72 -2.13 -0.85
C ALA A 68 4.51 -3.06 -1.05
N LEU A 69 3.68 -3.16 -0.02
CA LEU A 69 2.36 -3.75 -0.11
C LEU A 69 1.66 -2.96 -1.20
N ALA A 70 1.52 -3.55 -2.39
CA ALA A 70 0.52 -3.12 -3.35
C ALA A 70 -0.81 -3.29 -2.62
N SER A 71 -1.27 -2.24 -1.94
CA SER A 71 -2.62 -2.22 -1.41
C SER A 71 -3.51 -2.29 -2.64
N ALA A 72 -4.12 -3.45 -2.89
CA ALA A 72 -5.20 -3.55 -3.84
C ALA A 72 -6.31 -2.63 -3.33
N GLN A 73 -6.39 -1.43 -3.90
CA GLN A 73 -7.40 -0.45 -3.55
C GLN A 73 -8.70 -0.90 -4.21
N SER A 74 -9.73 -1.09 -3.40
CA SER A 74 -11.04 -1.53 -3.85
C SER A 74 -12.12 -0.95 -2.95
N ALA A 75 -13.35 -0.98 -3.44
CA ALA A 75 -14.54 -0.70 -2.65
C ALA A 75 -15.74 -1.48 -3.17
N THR A 76 -16.70 -1.69 -2.28
CA THR A 76 -17.93 -2.44 -2.58
C THR A 76 -19.16 -1.57 -2.38
N ASN A 77 -20.26 -1.95 -3.03
CA ASN A 77 -21.56 -1.25 -2.94
C ASN A 77 -21.48 0.24 -3.28
N VAL A 78 -20.68 0.57 -4.29
CA VAL A 78 -20.44 1.94 -4.73
C VAL A 78 -21.47 2.32 -5.78
N ARG A 79 -21.98 3.55 -5.70
CA ARG A 79 -22.89 4.09 -6.71
C ARG A 79 -22.11 4.44 -7.98
N ALA A 80 -22.57 3.95 -9.12
CA ALA A 80 -22.06 4.34 -10.43
C ALA A 80 -23.19 4.98 -11.25
N THR A 81 -23.03 6.25 -11.62
CA THR A 81 -23.90 6.93 -12.59
C THR A 81 -23.30 6.82 -13.99
N TYR A 82 -23.90 7.52 -14.95
CA TYR A 82 -23.32 7.66 -16.27
C TYR A 82 -23.27 9.12 -16.73
N HIS A 83 -22.29 9.38 -17.60
CA HIS A 83 -22.10 10.60 -18.34
C HIS A 83 -21.99 10.29 -19.85
N LEU A 84 -22.30 11.27 -20.69
CA LEU A 84 -22.24 11.13 -22.15
C LEU A 84 -20.86 11.58 -22.67
N TYR A 85 -19.79 10.88 -22.29
CA TYR A 85 -18.46 11.15 -22.85
C TYR A 85 -18.40 10.75 -24.33
N GLN A 86 -18.98 9.61 -24.68
CA GLN A 86 -19.06 9.09 -26.05
C GLN A 86 -17.69 9.09 -26.77
N PRO A 87 -16.65 8.49 -26.16
CA PRO A 87 -15.28 8.67 -26.62
C PRO A 87 -15.06 8.23 -28.07
N GLU A 88 -15.78 7.21 -28.56
CA GLU A 88 -15.70 6.77 -29.95
C GLU A 88 -16.11 7.88 -30.95
N GLN A 89 -17.07 8.73 -30.59
CA GLN A 89 -17.51 9.85 -31.42
C GLN A 89 -16.50 11.01 -31.44
N HIS A 90 -15.66 11.09 -30.41
CA HIS A 90 -14.64 12.12 -30.25
C HIS A 90 -13.23 11.59 -30.53
N ASN A 91 -13.09 10.47 -31.27
CA ASN A 91 -11.80 9.86 -31.59
C ASN A 91 -10.91 9.59 -30.34
N TRP A 92 -11.57 9.29 -29.23
CA TRP A 92 -10.99 9.09 -27.91
C TRP A 92 -10.16 10.28 -27.43
N ASP A 93 -10.47 11.49 -27.87
CA ASP A 93 -9.79 12.72 -27.47
C ASP A 93 -10.30 13.24 -26.11
N LEU A 94 -9.42 13.26 -25.12
CA LEU A 94 -9.76 13.72 -23.76
C LEU A 94 -10.05 15.23 -23.74
N LEU A 95 -9.44 16.02 -24.63
CA LEU A 95 -9.67 17.47 -24.71
C LEU A 95 -11.06 17.78 -25.26
N ALA A 96 -11.55 16.98 -26.22
CA ALA A 96 -12.86 17.17 -26.84
C ALA A 96 -14.01 17.08 -25.83
N VAL A 97 -13.84 16.27 -24.78
CA VAL A 97 -14.83 16.11 -23.69
C VAL A 97 -14.46 16.91 -22.43
N SER A 98 -13.40 17.72 -22.49
CA SER A 98 -12.89 18.49 -21.34
C SER A 98 -12.64 17.65 -20.08
N ALA A 99 -12.20 16.40 -20.25
CA ALA A 99 -11.94 15.52 -19.13
C ALA A 99 -10.81 16.08 -18.24
N PHE A 100 -10.95 15.99 -16.91
CA PHE A 100 -9.96 16.54 -15.98
C PHE A 100 -8.53 16.04 -16.25
N CYS A 101 -8.37 14.77 -16.61
CA CYS A 101 -7.05 14.17 -16.86
C CYS A 101 -6.43 14.59 -18.21
N ALA A 102 -7.15 15.32 -19.07
CA ALA A 102 -6.63 15.77 -20.37
C ALA A 102 -5.31 16.55 -20.25
N THR A 103 -5.13 17.30 -19.16
CA THR A 103 -3.89 18.04 -18.85
C THR A 103 -2.63 17.18 -18.91
N TRP A 104 -2.73 15.89 -18.60
CA TRP A 104 -1.58 14.98 -18.52
C TRP A 104 -1.65 13.80 -19.50
N ASP A 105 -2.86 13.41 -19.91
CA ASP A 105 -3.09 12.17 -20.63
C ASP A 105 -3.60 12.36 -22.08
N ALA A 106 -3.89 13.59 -22.52
CA ALA A 106 -4.43 13.84 -23.87
C ALA A 106 -3.48 13.39 -24.99
N ASP A 107 -2.17 13.60 -24.82
CA ASP A 107 -1.15 13.27 -25.83
C ASP A 107 -0.78 11.77 -25.87
N LYS A 108 -1.41 10.94 -25.03
CA LYS A 108 -1.13 9.50 -25.07
C LYS A 108 -1.58 8.88 -26.40
N PRO A 109 -0.92 7.81 -26.87
CA PRO A 109 -1.27 7.17 -28.12
C PRO A 109 -2.74 6.76 -28.17
N LEU A 110 -3.35 6.77 -29.36
CA LEU A 110 -4.75 6.34 -29.54
C LEU A 110 -4.98 4.94 -28.94
N ALA A 111 -4.06 4.00 -29.17
CA ALA A 111 -4.14 2.64 -28.63
C ALA A 111 -4.24 2.60 -27.09
N TRP A 112 -3.66 3.59 -26.38
CA TRP A 112 -3.78 3.72 -24.94
C TRP A 112 -5.14 4.31 -24.55
N ARG A 113 -5.55 5.39 -25.24
CA ARG A 113 -6.80 6.14 -24.98
C ARG A 113 -8.04 5.30 -25.26
N SER A 114 -7.98 4.44 -26.28
CA SER A 114 -9.08 3.60 -26.75
C SER A 114 -9.07 2.16 -26.23
N LYS A 115 -8.13 1.82 -25.33
CA LYS A 115 -7.98 0.43 -24.84
C LYS A 115 -9.16 -0.03 -24.00
N TYR A 116 -9.69 0.87 -23.17
CA TYR A 116 -10.76 0.63 -22.22
C TYR A 116 -11.76 1.78 -22.27
N GLY A 117 -13.02 1.51 -21.92
CA GLY A 117 -14.04 2.55 -21.77
C GLY A 117 -13.69 3.53 -20.65
N TRP A 118 -14.27 4.72 -20.69
CA TRP A 118 -13.92 5.82 -19.79
C TRP A 118 -14.83 5.92 -18.56
N THR A 119 -14.29 6.50 -17.49
CA THR A 119 -15.04 6.85 -16.27
C THR A 119 -14.44 8.07 -15.58
N ALA A 120 -15.28 8.83 -14.89
CA ALA A 120 -14.84 9.66 -13.77
C ALA A 120 -14.74 8.82 -12.50
N PHE A 121 -13.85 9.22 -11.58
CA PHE A 121 -13.67 8.54 -10.31
C PHE A 121 -13.65 9.52 -9.13
N CYS A 122 -14.40 9.17 -8.10
CA CYS A 122 -14.44 9.85 -6.81
C CYS A 122 -14.89 8.88 -5.70
N GLY A 123 -14.49 7.61 -5.84
CA GLY A 123 -14.88 6.53 -4.94
C GLY A 123 -14.24 6.66 -3.54
N PRO A 124 -14.77 5.95 -2.54
CA PRO A 124 -14.35 6.10 -1.14
C PRO A 124 -12.93 5.56 -0.84
N SER A 125 -12.33 4.79 -1.76
CA SER A 125 -11.04 4.12 -1.56
C SER A 125 -10.21 4.17 -2.84
N GLY A 126 -8.98 4.69 -2.74
CA GLY A 126 -8.08 4.86 -3.88
C GLY A 126 -7.58 6.30 -4.04
N PRO A 127 -6.59 6.52 -4.92
CA PRO A 127 -6.11 7.86 -5.26
C PRO A 127 -7.24 8.70 -5.83
N GLN A 128 -7.17 10.01 -5.64
CA GLN A 128 -8.16 10.97 -6.13
C GLN A 128 -7.49 12.00 -7.02
N GLY A 129 -8.29 12.67 -7.86
CA GLY A 129 -7.83 13.71 -8.77
C GLY A 129 -6.67 13.24 -9.66
N GLN A 130 -5.60 14.03 -9.74
CA GLN A 130 -4.47 13.76 -10.63
C GLN A 130 -3.83 12.39 -10.40
N GLN A 131 -3.78 11.91 -9.16
CA GLN A 131 -3.15 10.61 -8.85
C GLN A 131 -3.96 9.41 -9.35
N ALA A 132 -5.24 9.63 -9.71
CA ALA A 132 -6.11 8.61 -10.28
C ALA A 132 -6.04 8.58 -11.81
N CYS A 133 -5.61 9.67 -12.46
CA CYS A 133 -5.58 9.80 -13.91
C CYS A 133 -4.83 8.67 -14.59
N GLY A 134 -5.47 8.08 -15.60
CA GLY A 134 -4.93 7.01 -16.41
C GLY A 134 -4.93 5.62 -15.75
N LYS A 135 -5.31 5.49 -14.47
CA LYS A 135 -5.43 4.18 -13.82
C LYS A 135 -6.66 3.41 -14.29
N CYS A 136 -6.64 2.09 -14.12
CA CYS A 136 -7.73 1.22 -14.53
C CYS A 136 -8.46 0.61 -13.34
N LEU A 137 -9.77 0.46 -13.51
CA LEU A 137 -10.66 -0.20 -12.56
C LEU A 137 -11.30 -1.40 -13.23
N ARG A 138 -11.34 -2.54 -12.54
CA ARG A 138 -12.27 -3.62 -12.86
C ARG A 138 -13.57 -3.37 -12.10
N VAL A 139 -14.61 -2.99 -12.82
CA VAL A 139 -15.93 -2.67 -12.27
C VAL A 139 -16.86 -3.86 -12.43
N THR A 140 -17.55 -4.23 -11.36
CA THR A 140 -18.48 -5.37 -11.31
C THR A 140 -19.85 -4.90 -10.87
N ASN A 141 -20.89 -5.10 -11.69
CA ASN A 141 -22.28 -4.88 -11.28
C ASN A 141 -22.65 -5.90 -10.19
N THR A 142 -23.01 -5.43 -8.99
CA THR A 142 -23.29 -6.32 -7.85
C THR A 142 -24.54 -7.17 -8.03
N ARG A 143 -25.44 -6.76 -8.93
CA ARG A 143 -26.73 -7.41 -9.16
C ARG A 143 -26.66 -8.46 -10.27
N THR A 144 -25.91 -8.22 -11.34
CA THR A 144 -25.81 -9.14 -12.50
C THR A 144 -24.48 -9.86 -12.62
N ASN A 145 -23.46 -9.45 -11.86
CA ASN A 145 -22.06 -9.87 -12.01
C ASN A 145 -21.43 -9.53 -13.37
N ALA A 146 -22.07 -8.69 -14.19
CA ALA A 146 -21.46 -8.14 -15.38
C ALA A 146 -20.21 -7.32 -15.01
N GLN A 147 -19.15 -7.45 -15.80
CA GLN A 147 -17.86 -6.82 -15.53
C GLN A 147 -17.34 -6.05 -16.72
N GLN A 148 -16.67 -4.94 -16.46
CA GLN A 148 -15.92 -4.16 -17.44
C GLN A 148 -14.64 -3.63 -16.80
N THR A 149 -13.56 -3.57 -17.58
CA THR A 149 -12.38 -2.78 -17.22
C THR A 149 -12.51 -1.39 -17.84
N VAL A 150 -12.31 -0.36 -17.02
CA VAL A 150 -12.46 1.04 -17.41
C VAL A 150 -11.21 1.82 -17.04
N ARG A 151 -10.95 2.92 -17.74
CA ARG A 151 -9.88 3.86 -17.44
C ARG A 151 -10.45 5.14 -16.82
N ILE A 152 -9.82 5.60 -15.75
CA ILE A 152 -10.13 6.87 -15.09
C ILE A 152 -9.56 8.00 -15.94
N VAL A 153 -10.44 8.82 -16.50
CA VAL A 153 -10.07 10.00 -17.29
C VAL A 153 -10.57 11.31 -16.67
N ASP A 154 -11.43 11.21 -15.64
CA ASP A 154 -12.04 12.38 -15.04
C ASP A 154 -12.24 12.20 -13.52
N GLN A 155 -12.66 13.27 -12.85
CA GLN A 155 -13.02 13.30 -11.45
C GLN A 155 -14.52 13.60 -11.28
N CYS A 156 -15.11 13.11 -10.19
CA CYS A 156 -16.52 13.37 -9.88
C CYS A 156 -16.70 13.83 -8.43
N SER A 157 -17.95 14.07 -8.02
CA SER A 157 -18.31 14.46 -6.65
C SER A 157 -19.47 13.65 -6.07
N ASN A 158 -19.82 12.51 -6.67
CA ASN A 158 -20.94 11.66 -6.26
C ASN A 158 -20.55 10.55 -5.26
N GLY A 159 -19.28 10.49 -4.85
CA GLY A 159 -18.76 9.47 -3.93
C GLY A 159 -18.55 8.09 -4.56
N GLY A 160 -18.50 8.00 -5.89
CA GLY A 160 -18.40 6.73 -6.60
C GLY A 160 -17.77 6.85 -7.97
N LEU A 161 -18.49 6.37 -8.99
CA LEU A 161 -18.06 6.41 -10.39
C LEU A 161 -19.08 7.17 -11.23
N ASP A 162 -18.61 7.78 -12.32
CA ASP A 162 -19.45 8.30 -13.38
C ASP A 162 -18.98 7.74 -14.72
N LEU A 163 -19.60 6.64 -15.15
CA LEU A 163 -19.16 5.84 -16.28
C LEU A 163 -19.55 6.52 -17.60
N ASP A 164 -18.79 6.31 -18.67
CA ASP A 164 -19.36 6.57 -20.00
C ASP A 164 -20.63 5.72 -20.22
N ILE A 165 -21.62 6.28 -20.90
CA ILE A 165 -22.89 5.60 -21.19
C ILE A 165 -22.71 4.25 -21.87
N GLY A 166 -21.73 4.11 -22.78
CA GLY A 166 -21.45 2.85 -23.47
C GLY A 166 -20.94 1.77 -22.52
N VAL A 167 -20.19 2.16 -21.48
CA VAL A 167 -19.75 1.26 -20.40
C VAL A 167 -20.91 0.91 -19.48
N PHE A 168 -21.68 1.91 -19.06
CA PHE A 168 -22.83 1.74 -18.18
C PHE A 168 -23.82 0.72 -18.76
N GLN A 169 -24.16 0.86 -20.05
CA GLN A 169 -25.07 -0.05 -20.75
C GLN A 169 -24.54 -1.49 -20.84
N LYS A 170 -23.21 -1.68 -21.00
CA LYS A 170 -22.60 -3.02 -20.96
C LYS A 170 -22.67 -3.68 -19.58
N LEU A 171 -22.66 -2.87 -18.51
CA LEU A 171 -22.81 -3.36 -17.14
C LEU A 171 -24.29 -3.55 -16.74
N ASP A 172 -25.21 -2.77 -17.28
CA ASP A 172 -26.64 -2.82 -16.97
C ASP A 172 -27.39 -3.89 -17.78
N THR A 173 -26.97 -5.14 -17.63
CA THR A 173 -27.42 -6.25 -18.48
C THR A 173 -28.89 -6.66 -18.36
N ASP A 174 -29.65 -6.05 -17.45
CA ASP A 174 -31.10 -6.25 -17.33
C ASP A 174 -31.91 -4.94 -17.30
N GLY A 175 -31.27 -3.79 -17.56
CA GLY A 175 -31.92 -2.48 -17.68
C GLY A 175 -32.36 -1.80 -16.37
N ASN A 176 -32.18 -2.44 -15.20
CA ASN A 176 -32.59 -1.84 -13.93
C ASN A 176 -31.80 -0.58 -13.59
N GLY A 177 -30.51 -0.53 -13.93
CA GLY A 177 -29.64 0.61 -13.68
C GLY A 177 -30.12 1.86 -14.41
N ASN A 178 -30.50 1.72 -15.67
CA ASN A 178 -31.07 2.79 -16.48
C ASN A 178 -32.42 3.27 -15.91
N ALA A 179 -33.28 2.34 -15.49
CA ALA A 179 -34.59 2.67 -14.90
C ALA A 179 -34.47 3.52 -13.61
N GLN A 180 -33.43 3.28 -12.80
CA GLN A 180 -33.19 4.00 -11.54
C GLN A 180 -32.08 5.08 -11.63
N GLY A 181 -31.49 5.27 -12.82
CA GLY A 181 -30.44 6.27 -13.09
C GLY A 181 -29.06 5.98 -12.48
N HIS A 182 -28.81 4.77 -11.96
CA HIS A 182 -27.49 4.36 -11.46
C HIS A 182 -27.37 2.85 -11.28
N LEU A 183 -26.14 2.34 -11.23
CA LEU A 183 -25.79 0.99 -10.81
C LEU A 183 -25.21 1.00 -9.39
N ILE A 184 -25.28 -0.16 -8.74
CA ILE A 184 -24.46 -0.48 -7.57
C ILE A 184 -23.36 -1.42 -8.04
N VAL A 185 -22.11 -1.03 -7.81
CA VAL A 185 -20.93 -1.73 -8.32
C VAL A 185 -19.89 -1.97 -7.23
N ASN A 186 -19.07 -2.98 -7.44
CA ASN A 186 -17.78 -3.11 -6.79
C ASN A 186 -16.69 -2.69 -7.78
N TYR A 187 -15.58 -2.15 -7.28
CA TYR A 187 -14.41 -1.92 -8.12
C TYR A 187 -13.11 -2.36 -7.45
N ASP A 188 -12.17 -2.81 -8.28
CA ASP A 188 -10.78 -3.04 -7.91
C ASP A 188 -9.87 -2.19 -8.81
N PHE A 189 -8.87 -1.52 -8.25
CA PHE A 189 -7.76 -1.00 -9.04
C PHE A 189 -6.96 -2.17 -9.62
N VAL A 190 -6.75 -2.16 -10.93
CA VAL A 190 -6.05 -3.20 -11.67
C VAL A 190 -4.98 -2.61 -12.57
N ASP A 191 -3.99 -3.42 -12.93
CA ASP A 191 -3.03 -3.05 -13.95
C ASP A 191 -3.74 -2.91 -15.31
N CYS A 192 -3.47 -1.80 -16.00
CA CYS A 192 -3.98 -1.55 -17.34
C CYS A 192 -3.28 -2.43 -18.40
N GLY A 193 -2.06 -2.89 -18.13
CA GLY A 193 -1.20 -3.63 -19.07
C GLY A 193 -0.72 -2.79 -20.25
N ASP A 194 -0.51 -1.50 -20.01
CA ASP A 194 -0.14 -0.49 -21.01
C ASP A 194 1.33 -0.52 -21.42
#